data_AF-A0A8S2YPE6-F1
#
_entry.id   AF-A0A8S2YPE6-F1
#
_cell.length_a   1.000
_cell.length_b   1.000
_cell.length_c   1.000
_cell.angle_alpha   90.00
_cell.angle_beta   90.00
_cell.angle_gamma   90.00
#
_symmetry.space_group_name_H-M   'P 1'
#
loop_
_entity.id
_entity.type
_entity.pdbx_description
1 polymer ?
#
loop_
_entity_poly.entity_id
_entity_poly.type
_entity_poly.pdbx_seq_one_letter_code
_entity_poly.pdbx_strand_id
1 'polypeptide(L)'
;VFSILGPHTGQYYGDIVIVFKHELMLHPDANFTVQAATTFNSGITHKFRPWLQNPGKQEERWKQFHSSKLHCSIEGYEYSAALELMATTGLEKKTIQVELEDIIKRWLIVDSHHVFEAHLPQLIPLNYIDH
;
A
#
# COMPACT_ATOMS: atom_id res chain seq x y z
N VAL A 1 -2.84 -4.63 13.27
CA VAL A 1 -1.71 -3.68 13.45
C VAL A 1 -1.49 -2.98 12.12
N PHE A 2 -1.33 -1.65 12.11
CA PHE A 2 -0.94 -0.91 10.89
C PHE A 2 0.56 -1.05 10.68
N SER A 3 0.97 -1.22 9.43
CA SER A 3 2.36 -1.32 9.00
C SER A 3 2.51 -0.73 7.61
N ILE A 4 3.74 -0.40 7.24
CA ILE A 4 4.08 0.04 5.88
C ILE A 4 4.65 -1.17 5.14
N LEU A 5 4.11 -1.47 3.96
CA LEU A 5 4.68 -2.47 3.10
C LEU A 5 5.74 -1.82 2.20
N GLY A 6 6.99 -2.27 2.34
CA GLY A 6 8.13 -1.77 1.57
C GLY A 6 8.97 -0.73 2.30
N PRO A 7 10.01 -0.18 1.64
CA PRO A 7 10.89 0.82 2.24
C PRO A 7 10.11 2.04 2.73
N HIS A 8 10.46 2.53 3.92
CA HIS A 8 9.93 3.78 4.45
C HIS A 8 11.08 4.69 4.91
N THR A 9 10.95 5.98 4.63
CA THR A 9 11.91 7.03 5.04
C THR A 9 11.32 8.00 6.05
N GLY A 10 10.12 7.72 6.55
CA GLY A 10 9.42 8.55 7.55
C GLY A 10 10.19 8.58 8.87
N GLN A 11 10.64 9.78 9.27
CA GLN A 11 11.45 10.01 10.47
C GLN A 11 10.71 9.73 11.80
N TYR A 12 9.40 9.49 11.75
CA TYR A 12 8.51 9.35 12.93
C TYR A 12 8.13 7.90 13.26
N TYR A 13 8.63 6.89 12.52
CA TYR A 13 8.31 5.47 12.76
C TYR A 13 9.36 4.69 13.58
N GLY A 14 10.34 5.40 14.15
CA GLY A 14 11.34 4.83 15.06
C GLY A 14 12.47 4.08 14.37
N ASP A 15 13.45 3.64 15.18
CA ASP A 15 14.70 3.03 14.71
C ASP A 15 14.68 1.49 14.70
N ILE A 16 13.55 0.87 15.04
CA ILE A 16 13.41 -0.59 15.14
C ILE A 16 12.73 -1.12 13.89
N VAL A 17 13.45 -1.96 13.14
CA VAL A 17 12.91 -2.70 12.00
C VAL A 17 12.68 -4.16 12.42
N ILE A 18 11.45 -4.65 12.25
CA ILE A 18 11.11 -6.06 12.44
C ILE A 18 10.82 -6.65 11.07
N VAL A 19 11.54 -7.70 10.70
CA VAL A 19 11.32 -8.44 9.45
C VAL A 19 10.46 -9.66 9.78
N PHE A 20 9.34 -9.80 9.09
CA PHE A 20 8.49 -10.97 9.19
C PHE A 20 8.70 -11.88 7.98
N LYS A 21 8.51 -13.18 8.19
CA LYS A 21 8.45 -14.17 7.12
C LYS A 21 7.34 -13.83 6.15
N HIS A 22 7.60 -14.06 4.88
CA HIS A 22 6.67 -13.78 3.79
C HIS A 22 5.32 -14.50 3.95
N GLU A 23 5.28 -15.67 4.61
CA GLU A 23 4.04 -16.42 4.87
C GLU A 23 3.01 -15.62 5.68
N LEU A 24 3.44 -14.60 6.44
CA LEU A 24 2.51 -13.73 7.16
C LEU A 24 1.55 -13.00 6.20
N MET A 25 1.99 -12.67 4.99
CA MET A 25 1.17 -12.00 3.98
C MET A 25 0.04 -12.89 3.44
N LEU A 26 0.12 -14.21 3.67
CA LEU A 26 -0.90 -15.18 3.28
C LEU A 26 -1.95 -15.42 4.38
N HIS A 27 -1.75 -14.86 5.58
CA HIS A 27 -2.69 -15.01 6.69
C HIS A 27 -4.04 -14.34 6.35
N PRO A 28 -5.21 -14.94 6.65
CA PRO A 28 -6.52 -14.41 6.25
C PRO A 28 -6.82 -12.99 6.79
N ASP A 29 -6.27 -12.65 7.95
CA ASP A 29 -6.40 -11.30 8.52
C ASP A 29 -5.37 -10.29 7.99
N ALA A 30 -4.41 -10.72 7.15
CA ALA A 30 -3.45 -9.83 6.52
C ALA A 30 -4.05 -9.23 5.23
N ASN A 31 -3.98 -7.91 5.08
CA ASN A 31 -4.37 -7.25 3.83
C ASN A 31 -3.54 -5.99 3.64
N PHE A 32 -3.55 -5.46 2.42
CA PHE A 32 -2.87 -4.21 2.12
C PHE A 32 -3.73 -3.33 1.23
N THR A 33 -3.58 -2.04 1.38
CA THR A 33 -4.25 -1.02 0.59
C THR A 33 -3.21 -0.14 -0.07
N VAL A 34 -3.54 0.36 -1.25
CA VAL A 34 -2.66 1.20 -2.07
C VAL A 34 -2.25 2.51 -1.38
N GLN A 35 -2.99 2.93 -0.35
CA GLN A 35 -2.70 4.04 0.56
C GLN A 35 -3.31 3.80 1.93
N ALA A 36 -2.91 4.66 2.87
CA ALA A 36 -3.51 4.74 4.19
C ALA A 36 -5.01 5.03 4.17
N ALA A 37 -5.77 4.41 5.09
CA ALA A 37 -7.21 4.63 5.27
C ALA A 37 -7.56 6.12 5.46
N THR A 38 -6.69 6.88 6.12
CA THR A 38 -6.85 8.34 6.33
C THR A 38 -6.87 9.14 5.01
N THR A 39 -6.19 8.64 3.98
CA THR A 39 -6.12 9.26 2.65
C THR A 39 -7.42 9.06 1.86
N PHE A 40 -8.09 7.93 2.05
CA PHE A 40 -9.47 7.73 1.59
C PHE A 40 -10.45 8.61 2.37
N ASN A 41 -10.34 8.64 3.69
CA ASN A 41 -11.24 9.42 4.54
C ASN A 41 -11.23 10.93 4.19
N SER A 42 -10.05 11.50 4.03
CA SER A 42 -9.85 12.92 3.62
C SER A 42 -10.21 13.20 2.16
N GLY A 43 -10.37 12.17 1.32
CA GLY A 43 -10.64 12.31 -0.11
C GLY A 43 -9.39 12.59 -0.96
N ILE A 44 -8.22 12.75 -0.34
CA ILE A 44 -6.94 13.01 -1.00
C ILE A 44 -6.54 11.88 -1.96
N THR A 45 -7.00 10.64 -1.73
CA THR A 45 -6.73 9.50 -2.61
C THR A 45 -7.01 9.81 -4.08
N HIS A 46 -8.11 10.50 -4.38
CA HIS A 46 -8.52 10.84 -5.75
C HIS A 46 -7.66 11.91 -6.41
N LYS A 47 -6.88 12.68 -5.64
CA LYS A 47 -5.86 13.60 -6.18
C LYS A 47 -4.65 12.83 -6.68
N PHE A 48 -4.26 11.77 -5.96
CA PHE A 48 -3.12 10.93 -6.33
C PHE A 48 -3.48 9.80 -7.30
N ARG A 49 -4.77 9.46 -7.40
CA ARG A 49 -5.31 8.40 -8.27
C ARG A 49 -6.44 8.96 -9.11
N PRO A 50 -6.12 9.68 -10.21
CA PRO A 50 -7.13 10.24 -11.09
C PRO A 50 -8.00 9.17 -11.78
N TRP A 51 -7.59 7.89 -11.76
CA TRP A 51 -8.41 6.76 -12.22
C TRP A 51 -9.50 6.34 -11.22
N LEU A 52 -9.47 6.83 -9.97
CA LEU A 52 -10.54 6.63 -9.00
C LEU A 52 -11.50 7.81 -9.05
N GLN A 53 -12.78 7.54 -9.30
CA GLN A 53 -13.82 8.57 -9.19
C GLN A 53 -14.09 8.90 -7.72
N ASN A 54 -14.08 10.19 -7.36
CA ASN A 54 -14.43 10.63 -6.01
C ASN A 54 -15.93 10.53 -5.79
N PRO A 55 -16.41 9.67 -4.87
CA PRO A 55 -17.85 9.53 -4.63
C PRO A 55 -18.43 10.70 -3.82
N GLY A 56 -17.62 11.64 -3.34
CA GLY A 56 -18.03 12.85 -2.62
C GLY A 56 -18.47 12.61 -1.17
N LYS A 57 -19.30 11.59 -0.93
CA LYS A 57 -19.78 11.20 0.40
C LYS A 57 -18.74 10.37 1.15
N GLN A 58 -18.60 10.61 2.45
CA GLN A 58 -17.62 9.92 3.30
C GLN A 58 -17.85 8.40 3.37
N GLU A 59 -19.10 7.97 3.56
CA GLU A 59 -19.46 6.55 3.63
C GLU A 59 -19.09 5.79 2.36
N GLU A 60 -19.27 6.42 1.19
CA GLU A 60 -18.90 5.83 -0.09
C GLU A 60 -17.38 5.74 -0.27
N ARG A 61 -16.61 6.70 0.27
CA ARG A 61 -15.14 6.59 0.32
C ARG A 61 -14.69 5.44 1.23
N TRP A 62 -15.41 5.17 2.32
CA TRP A 62 -15.11 4.01 3.17
C TRP A 62 -15.39 2.69 2.45
N LYS A 63 -16.52 2.60 1.73
CA LYS A 63 -16.80 1.44 0.88
C LYS A 63 -15.70 1.23 -0.16
N GLN A 64 -15.26 2.30 -0.83
CA GLN A 64 -14.18 2.25 -1.81
C GLN A 64 -12.83 1.82 -1.19
N PHE A 65 -12.52 2.29 0.03
CA PHE A 65 -11.35 1.82 0.78
C PHE A 65 -11.43 0.31 1.02
N HIS A 66 -12.55 -0.18 1.54
CA HIS A 66 -12.72 -1.62 1.79
C HIS A 66 -12.65 -2.46 0.51
N SER A 67 -13.18 -1.98 -0.61
CA SER A 67 -13.08 -2.67 -1.90
C SER A 67 -11.70 -2.57 -2.57
N SER A 68 -10.82 -1.68 -2.09
CA SER A 68 -9.46 -1.51 -2.61
C SER A 68 -8.41 -2.40 -1.92
N LYS A 69 -8.84 -3.19 -0.93
CA LYS A 69 -7.97 -4.11 -0.20
C LYS A 69 -7.51 -5.22 -1.11
N LEU A 70 -6.21 -5.44 -1.10
CA LEU A 70 -5.53 -6.55 -1.73
C LEU A 70 -5.11 -7.55 -0.66
N HIS A 71 -5.03 -8.82 -1.04
CA HIS A 71 -4.64 -9.93 -0.18
C HIS A 71 -3.81 -10.91 -0.99
N CYS A 72 -2.65 -11.35 -0.48
CA CYS A 72 -1.68 -12.14 -1.27
C CYS A 72 -2.18 -13.55 -1.64
N SER A 73 -3.12 -14.10 -0.88
CA SER A 73 -3.79 -15.36 -1.21
C SER A 73 -4.85 -15.26 -2.31
N ILE A 74 -5.11 -14.07 -2.87
CA ILE A 74 -6.07 -13.88 -3.98
C ILE A 74 -5.30 -13.83 -5.29
N GLU A 75 -5.71 -14.66 -6.26
CA GLU A 75 -5.12 -14.69 -7.60
C GLU A 75 -5.16 -13.31 -8.27
N GLY A 76 -4.04 -12.87 -8.84
CA GLY A 76 -3.94 -11.59 -9.53
C GLY A 76 -3.74 -10.38 -8.63
N TYR A 77 -3.55 -10.57 -7.31
CA TYR A 77 -3.19 -9.46 -6.42
C TYR A 77 -1.88 -8.80 -6.86
N GLU A 78 -0.91 -9.61 -7.30
CA GLU A 78 0.41 -9.18 -7.71
C GLU A 78 0.34 -8.30 -8.96
N TYR A 79 -0.54 -8.67 -9.89
CA TYR A 79 -0.81 -7.88 -11.09
C TYR A 79 -1.48 -6.56 -10.73
N SER A 80 -2.47 -6.58 -9.84
CA SER A 80 -3.15 -5.37 -9.36
C SER A 80 -2.19 -4.42 -8.63
N ALA A 81 -1.32 -4.96 -7.77
CA ALA A 81 -0.30 -4.21 -7.05
C ALA A 81 0.75 -3.63 -8.01
N ALA A 82 1.19 -4.41 -9.02
CA ALA A 82 2.13 -3.95 -10.03
C ALA A 82 1.53 -2.81 -10.88
N LEU A 83 0.29 -2.95 -11.34
CA LEU A 83 -0.41 -1.91 -12.10
C LEU A 83 -0.52 -0.60 -11.31
N GLU A 84 -0.80 -0.70 -10.01
CA GLU A 84 -0.86 0.47 -9.13
C GLU A 84 0.50 1.20 -9.05
N LEU A 85 1.59 0.44 -8.88
CA LEU A 85 2.95 1.00 -8.86
C LEU A 85 3.33 1.64 -10.19
N MET A 86 2.98 0.99 -11.30
CA MET A 86 3.21 1.53 -12.64
C MET A 86 2.39 2.80 -12.86
N ALA A 87 1.11 2.80 -12.53
CA ALA A 87 0.22 3.94 -12.75
C ALA A 87 0.64 5.16 -11.92
N THR A 88 0.98 4.97 -10.65
CA THR A 88 1.44 6.06 -9.77
C THR A 88 2.79 6.61 -10.21
N THR A 89 3.73 5.75 -10.61
CA THR A 89 5.04 6.16 -11.13
C THR A 89 4.91 6.88 -12.48
N GLY A 90 4.07 6.36 -13.37
CA GLY A 90 3.79 6.94 -14.68
C GLY A 90 3.11 8.30 -14.58
N LEU A 91 2.22 8.49 -13.60
CA LEU A 91 1.61 9.79 -13.32
C LEU A 91 2.66 10.84 -12.92
N GLU A 92 3.60 10.48 -12.05
CA GLU A 92 4.67 11.35 -11.62
C GLU A 92 5.65 11.68 -12.76
N LYS A 93 6.02 10.67 -13.55
CA LYS A 93 6.89 10.82 -14.73
C LYS A 93 6.17 11.43 -15.94
N LYS A 94 4.84 11.54 -15.92
CA LYS A 94 3.99 11.94 -17.06
C LYS A 94 4.20 11.08 -18.30
N THR A 95 4.34 9.77 -18.12
CA THR A 95 4.50 8.79 -19.20
C THR A 95 3.88 7.44 -18.82
N ILE A 96 3.45 6.67 -19.81
CA ILE A 96 3.02 5.28 -19.62
C ILE A 96 4.20 4.30 -19.66
N GLN A 97 5.37 4.74 -20.12
CA GLN A 97 6.58 3.92 -20.18
C GLN A 97 7.29 3.97 -18.83
N VAL A 98 7.03 2.96 -18.00
CA VAL A 98 7.57 2.83 -16.65
C VAL A 98 8.36 1.53 -16.55
N GLU A 99 9.62 1.65 -16.21
CA GLU A 99 10.51 0.51 -15.96
C GLU A 99 10.63 0.24 -14.45
N LEU A 100 11.08 -0.96 -14.07
CA LEU A 100 11.27 -1.34 -12.67
C LEU A 100 12.16 -0.35 -11.90
N GLU A 101 13.24 0.14 -12.53
CA GLU A 101 14.16 1.11 -11.95
C GLU A 101 13.46 2.44 -11.59
N ASP A 102 12.45 2.84 -12.36
CA ASP A 102 11.69 4.06 -12.07
C ASP A 102 10.84 3.89 -10.81
N ILE A 103 10.24 2.72 -10.65
CA ILE A 103 9.43 2.38 -9.48
C ILE A 103 10.33 2.38 -8.22
N ILE A 104 11.51 1.75 -8.31
CA ILE A 104 12.47 1.71 -7.20
C ILE A 104 12.91 3.13 -6.82
N LYS A 105 13.33 3.95 -7.79
CA LYS A 105 13.75 5.34 -7.55
C LYS A 105 12.66 6.17 -6.89
N ARG A 106 11.41 6.02 -7.36
CA ARG A 106 10.25 6.69 -6.76
C ARG A 106 10.02 6.23 -5.32
N TRP A 107 10.10 4.94 -5.05
CA TRP A 107 9.86 4.39 -3.72
C TRP A 107 10.85 4.92 -2.68
N LEU A 108 12.11 5.16 -3.07
CA LEU A 108 13.13 5.70 -2.17
C LEU A 108 12.84 7.11 -1.66
N ILE A 109 12.01 7.88 -2.37
CA ILE A 109 11.75 9.29 -2.07
C ILE A 109 10.30 9.59 -1.68
N VAL A 110 9.37 8.65 -1.90
CA VAL A 110 7.95 8.85 -1.64
C VAL A 110 7.67 8.88 -0.14
N ASP A 111 6.76 9.77 0.27
CA ASP A 111 6.29 9.81 1.65
C ASP A 111 5.63 8.48 2.05
N SER A 112 5.91 8.03 3.27
CA SER A 112 5.39 6.77 3.82
C SER A 112 3.86 6.69 3.91
N HIS A 113 3.12 7.80 3.84
CA HIS A 113 1.65 7.79 3.74
C HIS A 113 1.14 7.53 2.31
N HIS A 114 2.04 7.50 1.33
CA HIS A 114 1.73 7.37 -0.09
C HIS A 114 2.25 6.07 -0.70
N VAL A 115 2.72 5.15 0.13
CA VAL A 115 3.01 3.75 -0.22
C VAL A 115 1.87 2.84 0.25
N PHE A 116 2.04 1.54 0.01
CA PHE A 116 1.10 0.53 0.47
C PHE A 116 1.04 0.50 2.00
N GLU A 117 -0.18 0.61 2.52
CA GLU A 117 -0.49 0.38 3.92
C GLU A 117 -0.82 -1.10 4.11
N ALA A 118 -0.10 -1.79 4.99
CA ALA A 118 -0.37 -3.16 5.37
C ALA A 118 -1.09 -3.22 6.72
N HIS A 119 -2.09 -4.10 6.79
CA HIS A 119 -2.88 -4.43 7.97
C HIS A 119 -2.54 -5.86 8.35
N LEU A 120 -1.73 -6.01 9.41
CA LEU A 120 -1.31 -7.32 9.91
C LEU A 120 -2.29 -7.87 10.94
N PRO A 121 -2.31 -9.21 11.15
CA PRO A 121 -3.10 -9.86 12.18
C PRO A 121 -2.88 -9.22 13.55
N GLN A 122 -3.90 -9.27 14.41
CA GLN A 122 -3.82 -8.67 15.75
C GLN A 122 -2.76 -9.35 16.62
N LEU A 123 -2.55 -10.66 16.44
CA LEU A 123 -1.57 -11.46 17.15
C LEU A 123 -0.68 -12.17 16.12
N ILE A 124 0.62 -11.90 16.17
CA ILE A 124 1.62 -12.51 15.31
C ILE A 124 2.54 -13.34 16.21
N PRO A 125 2.60 -14.67 16.06
CA PRO A 125 3.50 -15.47 16.88
C PRO A 125 4.96 -15.22 16.48
N LEU A 126 5.88 -15.28 17.44
CA LEU A 126 7.29 -14.92 17.25
C LEU A 126 8.01 -15.79 16.21
N ASN A 127 7.50 -16.98 15.90
CA ASN A 127 8.05 -17.84 14.87
C ASN A 127 7.85 -17.30 13.44
N TYR A 128 7.06 -16.24 13.26
CA TYR A 128 6.93 -15.48 12.01
C TYR A 128 7.96 -14.36 11.88
N ILE A 129 8.83 -14.12 12.87
CA ILE A 129 9.93 -13.16 12.75
C ILE A 129 11.08 -13.86 12.01
N ASP A 130 11.57 -13.22 10.93
CA ASP A 130 12.75 -13.64 10.18
C ASP A 130 14.00 -13.00 10.81
N HIS A 131 15.10 -13.74 10.87
CA HIS A 131 16.34 -13.35 11.56
C HIS A 131 17.49 -13.10 10.58
#